data_AF-A0A0D1YD03-F1
#
_entry.id   AF-A0A0D1YD03-F1
#
_cell.length_a   1.000
_cell.length_b   1.000
_cell.length_c   1.000
_cell.angle_alpha   90.00
_cell.angle_beta   90.00
_cell.angle_gamma   90.00
#
_symmetry.space_group_name_H-M   'P 1'
#
loop_
_entity.id
_entity.type
_entity.pdbx_description
1 polymer ?
#
loop_
_entity_poly.entity_id
_entity_poly.type
_entity_poly.pdbx_seq_one_letter_code
_entity_poly.pdbx_strand_id
1 'polypeptide(L)'
;MRLTHEIIDTERGLGWSKNAGAMYVLLNNGSTNMWGEKRGYRITLGIGMGTAPHLTINESTAILNAASWAYHDLWVLKHHDHERRSSREYNAMEPESPLIDFEKMVNSERTVQQDLVVYFNLGNHHVPHSGDVPNTLMHTSGSSIMFVPINFHDRDPSRDRVQGVTLTMNTKEVVGGSKVEYFGAKYVEDMNAPLEWLEPDLSGYSTPDDSLMNLSWNSTLASLLEHSVYSSWTESLVRTINWLSQL
;
A
#
# COMPACT_ATOMS: atom_id res chain seq x y z
N MET A 1 -10.85 18.94 22.28
CA MET A 1 -9.90 18.13 21.48
C MET A 1 -8.55 18.83 21.50
N ARG A 2 -7.44 18.09 21.62
CA ARG A 2 -6.06 18.63 21.59
C ARG A 2 -5.23 17.75 20.66
N LEU A 3 -4.40 18.35 19.82
CA LEU A 3 -3.40 17.64 19.03
C LEU A 3 -2.09 17.57 19.83
N THR A 4 -1.49 16.39 19.87
CA THR A 4 -0.17 16.15 20.47
C THR A 4 0.70 15.43 19.45
N HIS A 5 1.97 15.83 19.39
CA HIS A 5 2.96 15.18 18.54
C HIS A 5 3.83 14.28 19.40
N GLU A 6 3.95 13.02 18.98
CA GLU A 6 4.85 12.03 19.56
C GLU A 6 5.83 11.61 18.47
N ILE A 7 7.12 11.57 18.82
CA ILE A 7 8.18 11.12 17.93
C ILE A 7 8.44 9.65 18.23
N ILE A 8 8.36 8.81 17.21
CA ILE A 8 8.88 7.44 17.27
C ILE A 8 10.38 7.54 17.04
N ASP A 9 11.18 7.41 18.10
CA ASP A 9 12.64 7.62 18.06
C ASP A 9 13.47 6.34 17.93
N THR A 10 12.80 5.20 18.09
CA THR A 10 13.37 3.86 18.08
C THR A 10 12.50 2.93 17.23
N GLU A 11 13.10 1.94 16.60
CA GLU A 11 12.38 0.93 15.82
C GLU A 11 11.31 0.22 16.64
N ARG A 12 10.14 -0.01 16.02
CA ARG A 12 9.03 -0.72 16.67
C ARG A 12 7.91 -1.09 15.71
N GLY A 13 7.13 -2.08 16.14
CA GLY A 13 5.81 -2.37 15.61
C GLY A 13 4.77 -1.39 16.16
N LEU A 14 3.79 -1.05 15.32
CA LEU A 14 2.70 -0.13 15.63
C LEU A 14 1.37 -0.76 15.18
N GLY A 15 0.33 -0.56 15.98
CA GLY A 15 -1.05 -0.84 15.59
C GLY A 15 -1.77 0.45 15.22
N TRP A 16 -2.79 0.37 14.37
CA TRP A 16 -3.69 1.46 14.04
C TRP A 16 -4.47 1.92 15.27
N SER A 17 -4.52 3.25 15.47
CA SER A 17 -5.22 3.82 16.61
C SER A 17 -6.72 3.54 16.58
N LYS A 18 -7.30 3.29 17.77
CA LYS A 18 -8.75 3.20 17.95
C LYS A 18 -9.43 4.48 17.44
N ASN A 19 -10.53 4.31 16.70
CA ASN A 19 -11.33 5.42 16.18
C ASN A 19 -10.53 6.42 15.33
N ALA A 20 -9.45 5.97 14.67
CA ALA A 20 -8.54 6.83 13.91
C ALA A 20 -8.07 8.07 14.71
N GLY A 21 -7.88 7.91 16.02
CA GLY A 21 -7.50 8.99 16.93
C GLY A 21 -6.08 9.52 16.75
N ALA A 22 -5.23 8.82 15.99
CA ALA A 22 -3.86 9.22 15.67
C ALA A 22 -3.60 9.25 14.16
N MET A 23 -2.67 10.11 13.75
CA MET A 23 -2.12 10.13 12.39
C MET A 23 -0.67 9.62 12.43
N TYR A 24 -0.34 8.72 11.51
CA TYR A 24 1.01 8.19 11.33
C TYR A 24 1.64 8.98 10.19
N VAL A 25 2.73 9.69 10.46
CA VAL A 25 3.32 10.63 9.50
C VAL A 25 4.83 10.42 9.43
N LEU A 26 5.32 10.20 8.21
CA LEU A 26 6.73 10.25 7.90
C LEU A 26 7.10 11.69 7.55
N LEU A 27 7.97 12.30 8.36
CA LEU A 27 8.39 13.69 8.20
C LEU A 27 9.89 13.79 7.93
N ASN A 28 10.25 14.74 7.07
CA ASN A 28 11.64 15.16 6.91
C ASN A 28 11.90 16.42 7.75
N ASN A 29 12.75 16.32 8.78
CA ASN A 29 13.10 17.47 9.64
C ASN A 29 14.01 18.48 8.94
N GLY A 30 14.69 18.09 7.85
CA GLY A 30 15.56 18.97 7.07
C GLY A 30 14.83 19.83 6.03
N SER A 31 13.51 19.67 5.86
CA SER A 31 12.74 20.39 4.84
C SER A 31 11.40 20.89 5.37
N THR A 32 11.08 22.14 5.08
CA THR A 32 9.81 22.77 5.45
C THR A 32 9.10 23.36 4.24
N ASN A 33 7.77 23.50 4.33
CA ASN A 33 6.98 24.27 3.38
C ASN A 33 7.06 25.78 3.68
N MET A 34 6.40 26.61 2.86
CA MET A 34 6.41 28.07 3.02
C MET A 34 5.85 28.56 4.37
N TRP A 35 5.14 27.70 5.10
CA TRP A 35 4.54 27.99 6.41
C TRP A 35 5.44 27.57 7.58
N GLY A 36 6.62 27.03 7.30
CA GLY A 36 7.54 26.52 8.33
C GLY A 36 7.22 25.12 8.84
N GLU A 37 6.23 24.44 8.26
CA GLU A 37 5.84 23.09 8.65
C GLU A 37 6.70 22.03 7.94
N LYS A 38 7.04 20.96 8.67
CA LYS A 38 7.85 19.86 8.13
C LYS A 38 7.11 19.15 6.99
N ARG A 39 7.81 18.88 5.90
CA ARG A 39 7.26 18.17 4.74
C ARG A 39 7.21 16.67 5.00
N GLY A 40 6.14 16.01 4.56
CA GLY A 40 6.03 14.57 4.71
C GLY A 40 4.79 13.93 4.11
N TYR A 41 4.63 12.65 4.40
CA TYR A 41 3.50 11.85 3.98
C TYR A 41 2.83 11.22 5.19
N ARG A 42 1.51 11.40 5.28
CA ARG A 42 0.65 10.66 6.18
C ARG A 42 0.42 9.28 5.59
N ILE A 43 0.60 8.26 6.41
CA ILE A 43 0.18 6.91 6.14
C ILE A 43 -1.21 6.75 6.78
N THR A 44 -2.18 6.29 5.99
CA THR A 44 -3.55 6.07 6.45
C THR A 44 -4.13 4.83 5.82
N LEU A 45 -5.17 4.27 6.46
CA LEU A 45 -6.00 3.24 5.86
C LEU A 45 -6.60 3.74 4.56
N GLY A 46 -6.63 2.87 3.56
CA GLY A 46 -7.14 3.14 2.23
C GLY A 46 -8.61 2.72 2.05
N ILE A 47 -8.93 2.35 0.82
CA ILE A 47 -10.23 1.80 0.42
C ILE A 47 -10.24 0.29 0.67
N GLY A 48 -11.32 -0.24 1.23
CA GLY A 48 -11.44 -1.66 1.52
C GLY A 48 -12.50 -1.94 2.57
N MET A 49 -12.69 -3.22 2.88
CA MET A 49 -13.60 -3.64 3.94
C MET A 49 -12.86 -3.66 5.29
N GLY A 50 -12.78 -2.48 5.90
CA GLY A 50 -12.31 -2.31 7.27
C GLY A 50 -10.84 -1.92 7.41
N THR A 51 -10.36 -2.01 8.65
CA THR A 51 -8.96 -1.74 9.03
C THR A 51 -8.12 -2.93 8.65
N ALA A 52 -7.03 -2.72 7.90
CA ALA A 52 -6.04 -3.75 7.61
C ALA A 52 -5.49 -4.32 8.94
N PRO A 53 -5.78 -5.59 9.28
CA PRO A 53 -5.40 -6.17 10.55
C PRO A 53 -4.07 -6.92 10.48
N HIS A 54 -3.40 -6.99 11.62
CA HIS A 54 -2.37 -7.99 11.90
C HIS A 54 -2.97 -9.36 12.25
N LEU A 55 -2.09 -10.36 12.36
CA LEU A 55 -2.46 -11.72 12.76
C LEU A 55 -3.04 -11.73 14.17
N THR A 56 -4.25 -12.29 14.32
CA THR A 56 -4.92 -12.41 15.64
C THR A 56 -4.25 -13.41 16.58
N ILE A 57 -3.66 -14.47 16.02
CA ILE A 57 -3.05 -15.55 16.80
C ILE A 57 -1.64 -15.10 17.22
N ASN A 58 -1.51 -14.66 18.46
CA ASN A 58 -0.21 -14.41 19.07
C ASN A 58 0.51 -15.73 19.35
N GLU A 59 1.84 -15.75 19.25
CA GLU A 59 2.69 -16.91 19.58
C GLU A 59 2.23 -18.21 18.90
N SER A 60 1.86 -18.11 17.63
CA SER A 60 1.36 -19.25 16.86
C SER A 60 2.42 -20.35 16.76
N THR A 61 2.06 -21.55 17.25
CA THR A 61 2.92 -22.74 17.26
C THR A 61 3.17 -23.32 15.86
N ALA A 62 2.44 -22.85 14.84
CA ALA A 62 2.60 -23.29 13.46
C ALA A 62 3.60 -22.45 12.66
N ILE A 63 3.60 -21.12 12.88
CA ILE A 63 4.46 -20.19 12.12
C ILE A 63 5.71 -19.80 12.89
N LEU A 64 5.70 -19.88 14.23
CA LEU A 64 6.83 -19.54 15.09
C LEU A 64 7.52 -18.24 14.63
N ASN A 65 8.80 -18.30 14.26
CA ASN A 65 9.61 -17.14 13.87
C ASN A 65 9.51 -16.80 12.38
N ALA A 66 8.87 -17.65 11.56
CA ALA A 66 8.84 -17.50 10.10
C ALA A 66 8.08 -16.26 9.60
N ALA A 67 7.18 -15.71 10.41
CA ALA A 67 6.30 -14.61 10.05
C ALA A 67 6.06 -13.62 11.19
N SER A 68 7.08 -13.33 12.00
CA SER A 68 6.99 -12.37 13.12
C SER A 68 6.61 -10.95 12.68
N TRP A 69 6.87 -10.58 11.42
CA TRP A 69 6.36 -9.34 10.82
C TRP A 69 4.83 -9.23 10.87
N ALA A 70 4.09 -10.33 10.96
CA ALA A 70 2.62 -10.35 10.93
C ALA A 70 1.95 -9.91 12.24
N TYR A 71 2.69 -9.66 13.33
CA TYR A 71 2.12 -9.38 14.66
C TYR A 71 1.76 -7.92 14.94
N HIS A 72 2.10 -7.00 14.05
CA HIS A 72 1.71 -5.58 14.15
C HIS A 72 1.14 -5.08 12.83
N ASP A 73 0.35 -4.01 12.83
CA ASP A 73 -0.26 -3.51 11.60
C ASP A 73 0.80 -2.93 10.65
N LEU A 74 1.82 -2.29 11.23
CA LEU A 74 3.02 -1.84 10.52
C LEU A 74 4.25 -1.84 11.42
N TRP A 75 5.42 -1.79 10.81
CA TRP A 75 6.71 -1.65 11.49
C TRP A 75 7.52 -0.51 10.88
N VAL A 76 8.27 0.20 11.71
CA VAL A 76 9.23 1.22 11.26
C VAL A 76 10.62 0.80 11.69
N LEU A 77 11.48 0.54 10.71
CA LEU A 77 12.88 0.16 10.89
C LEU A 77 13.80 1.14 10.15
N LYS A 78 15.05 1.19 10.56
CA LYS A 78 16.12 1.82 9.80
C LYS A 78 16.48 0.94 8.60
N HIS A 79 16.80 1.58 7.47
CA HIS A 79 17.21 0.85 6.27
C HIS A 79 18.61 0.26 6.41
N HIS A 80 18.76 -1.00 5.97
CA HIS A 80 20.04 -1.67 5.76
C HIS A 80 20.06 -2.44 4.43
N ASP A 81 21.18 -2.35 3.69
CA ASP A 81 21.31 -3.01 2.37
C ASP A 81 21.21 -4.54 2.41
N HIS A 82 21.44 -5.14 3.58
CA HIS A 82 21.39 -6.58 3.82
C HIS A 82 19.99 -7.06 4.27
N GLU A 83 19.06 -6.15 4.54
CA GLU A 83 17.70 -6.40 5.05
C GLU A 83 16.61 -6.18 4.00
N ARG A 84 16.86 -6.68 2.79
CA ARG A 84 16.04 -6.37 1.60
C ARG A 84 14.63 -6.96 1.61
N ARG A 85 14.38 -7.95 2.46
CA ARG A 85 13.13 -8.72 2.50
C ARG A 85 12.77 -9.02 3.94
N SER A 86 11.48 -9.08 4.23
CA SER A 86 10.94 -9.47 5.54
C SER A 86 10.75 -10.99 5.71
N SER A 87 10.89 -11.77 4.62
CA SER A 87 10.73 -13.23 4.62
C SER A 87 11.44 -13.88 3.43
N ARG A 88 11.53 -15.21 3.45
CA ARG A 88 11.96 -16.08 2.33
C ARG A 88 10.92 -17.16 2.06
N GLU A 89 10.93 -17.65 0.83
CA GLU A 89 10.07 -18.71 0.31
C GLU A 89 10.15 -19.99 1.18
N TYR A 90 11.33 -20.28 1.71
CA TYR A 90 11.59 -21.46 2.56
C TYR A 90 11.45 -21.22 4.06
N ASN A 91 11.05 -20.02 4.51
CA ASN A 91 10.84 -19.76 5.93
C ASN A 91 9.80 -20.73 6.55
N ALA A 92 8.79 -21.13 5.77
CA ALA A 92 7.76 -22.06 6.21
C ALA A 92 8.27 -23.51 6.41
N MET A 93 9.44 -23.86 5.86
CA MET A 93 9.98 -25.22 5.97
C MET A 93 10.69 -25.47 7.29
N GLU A 94 11.23 -24.42 7.93
CA GLU A 94 11.84 -24.48 9.26
C GLU A 94 11.41 -23.25 10.07
N PRO A 95 10.16 -23.24 10.61
CA PRO A 95 9.61 -22.05 11.23
C PRO A 95 10.29 -21.62 12.54
N GLU A 96 10.97 -22.54 13.24
CA GLU A 96 11.71 -22.24 14.46
C GLU A 96 13.02 -21.50 14.16
N SER A 97 13.66 -21.80 13.02
CA SER A 97 14.91 -21.19 12.58
C SER A 97 14.86 -20.79 11.09
N PRO A 98 14.01 -19.81 10.73
CA PRO A 98 13.81 -19.42 9.33
C PRO A 98 15.06 -18.76 8.73
N LEU A 99 15.15 -18.75 7.39
CA LEU A 99 16.25 -18.09 6.67
C LEU A 99 16.27 -16.57 6.91
N ILE A 100 15.09 -15.96 7.02
CA ILE A 100 14.93 -14.57 7.48
C ILE A 100 14.03 -14.59 8.69
N ASP A 101 14.58 -14.18 9.82
CA ASP A 101 13.84 -13.94 11.06
C ASP A 101 13.64 -12.42 11.19
N PHE A 102 12.43 -11.95 10.92
CA PHE A 102 12.14 -10.52 10.90
C PHE A 102 12.30 -9.87 12.28
N GLU A 103 12.09 -10.61 13.36
CA GLU A 103 12.21 -10.06 14.71
C GLU A 103 13.66 -9.69 15.03
N LYS A 104 14.63 -10.44 14.47
CA LYS A 104 16.06 -10.13 14.59
C LYS A 104 16.47 -8.85 13.85
N MET A 105 15.68 -8.40 12.88
CA MET A 105 15.90 -7.12 12.19
C MET A 105 15.48 -5.94 13.07
N VAL A 106 14.52 -6.13 13.99
CA VAL A 106 14.06 -5.08 14.92
C VAL A 106 15.01 -5.03 16.12
N ASN A 107 16.07 -4.24 16.01
CA ASN A 107 17.20 -4.26 16.94
C ASN A 107 17.29 -3.01 17.83
N SER A 108 16.19 -2.25 17.93
CA SER A 108 16.08 -0.99 18.69
C SER A 108 17.02 0.11 18.19
N GLU A 109 17.28 0.16 16.88
CA GLU A 109 18.01 1.26 16.29
C GLU A 109 17.25 2.60 16.37
N ARG A 110 17.98 3.70 16.34
CA ARG A 110 17.40 5.04 16.34
C ARG A 110 16.77 5.32 14.97
N THR A 111 15.54 5.82 14.94
CA THR A 111 14.80 6.13 13.69
C THR A 111 14.81 7.62 13.33
N VAL A 112 15.13 8.51 14.27
CA VAL A 112 15.09 9.96 14.03
C VAL A 112 16.10 10.36 12.97
N GLN A 113 15.61 10.92 11.85
CA GLN A 113 16.41 11.41 10.73
C GLN A 113 17.36 10.35 10.16
N GLN A 114 16.88 9.12 10.07
CA GLN A 114 17.55 8.05 9.34
C GLN A 114 16.83 7.79 8.00
N ASP A 115 17.46 6.97 7.17
CA ASP A 115 16.76 6.30 6.09
C ASP A 115 15.88 5.20 6.69
N LEU A 116 14.59 5.20 6.35
CA LEU A 116 13.57 4.39 7.02
C LEU A 116 12.88 3.46 6.02
N VAL A 117 12.65 2.22 6.45
CA VAL A 117 11.74 1.29 5.80
C VAL A 117 10.50 1.13 6.67
N VAL A 118 9.33 1.25 6.05
CA VAL A 118 8.06 0.95 6.72
C VAL A 118 7.48 -0.32 6.11
N TYR A 119 7.33 -1.35 6.94
CA TYR A 119 6.69 -2.60 6.56
C TYR A 119 5.21 -2.52 6.90
N PHE A 120 4.34 -2.84 5.95
CA PHE A 120 2.89 -2.79 6.12
C PHE A 120 2.29 -4.17 5.99
N ASN A 121 1.35 -4.49 6.88
CA ASN A 121 0.50 -5.64 6.71
C ASN A 121 -0.83 -5.23 6.11
N LEU A 122 -1.17 -5.90 5.02
CA LEU A 122 -2.50 -5.87 4.41
C LEU A 122 -3.06 -7.28 4.56
N GLY A 123 -4.28 -7.36 5.08
CA GLY A 123 -4.93 -8.64 5.34
C GLY A 123 -6.41 -8.44 5.63
N ASN A 124 -7.07 -9.55 5.94
CA ASN A 124 -8.48 -9.61 6.31
C ASN A 124 -8.70 -10.74 7.34
N HIS A 125 -9.69 -10.58 8.23
CA HIS A 125 -10.25 -11.71 8.98
C HIS A 125 -11.35 -12.36 8.15
N HIS A 126 -10.99 -13.35 7.33
CA HIS A 126 -11.95 -14.02 6.46
C HIS A 126 -12.69 -15.14 7.21
N VAL A 127 -13.98 -14.94 7.45
CA VAL A 127 -14.92 -15.97 7.91
C VAL A 127 -15.85 -16.30 6.75
N PRO A 128 -15.59 -17.38 5.99
CA PRO A 128 -16.35 -17.67 4.77
C PRO A 128 -17.85 -17.83 5.03
N HIS A 129 -18.66 -17.40 4.07
CA HIS A 129 -20.11 -17.56 4.08
C HIS A 129 -20.64 -17.99 2.71
N SER A 130 -21.96 -18.17 2.58
CA SER A 130 -22.59 -18.64 1.33
C SER A 130 -22.34 -17.73 0.12
N GLY A 131 -21.94 -16.48 0.32
CA GLY A 131 -21.58 -15.55 -0.76
C GLY A 131 -20.18 -15.77 -1.34
N ASP A 132 -19.34 -16.59 -0.69
CA ASP A 132 -18.04 -17.02 -1.21
C ASP A 132 -18.15 -18.23 -2.16
N VAL A 133 -19.36 -18.73 -2.41
CA VAL A 133 -19.60 -19.84 -3.34
C VAL A 133 -20.10 -19.26 -4.68
N PRO A 134 -19.46 -19.57 -5.83
CA PRO A 134 -18.32 -20.46 -5.98
C PRO A 134 -16.95 -19.82 -5.68
N ASN A 135 -16.87 -18.49 -5.61
CA ASN A 135 -15.63 -17.76 -5.39
C ASN A 135 -15.86 -16.59 -4.41
N THR A 136 -14.84 -16.30 -3.60
CA THR A 136 -14.78 -15.05 -2.82
C THR A 136 -14.78 -13.82 -3.73
N LEU A 137 -15.49 -12.79 -3.30
CA LEU A 137 -15.71 -11.58 -4.09
C LEU A 137 -14.64 -10.53 -3.79
N MET A 138 -14.01 -9.99 -4.84
CA MET A 138 -12.94 -8.98 -4.72
C MET A 138 -13.42 -7.69 -4.03
N HIS A 139 -14.67 -7.30 -4.22
CA HIS A 139 -15.20 -6.07 -3.64
C HIS A 139 -15.44 -6.16 -2.12
N THR A 140 -15.48 -7.38 -1.56
CA THR A 140 -15.57 -7.60 -0.11
C THR A 140 -14.27 -8.09 0.53
N SER A 141 -13.31 -8.56 -0.28
CA SER A 141 -12.00 -9.04 0.19
C SER A 141 -10.85 -8.06 -0.13
N GLY A 142 -11.12 -6.76 -0.01
CA GLY A 142 -10.16 -5.69 -0.29
C GLY A 142 -9.57 -5.08 0.97
N SER A 143 -8.25 -4.90 1.00
CA SER A 143 -7.50 -4.20 2.06
C SER A 143 -6.49 -3.25 1.41
N SER A 144 -6.33 -2.04 1.95
CA SER A 144 -5.35 -1.10 1.41
C SER A 144 -4.90 -0.04 2.41
N ILE A 145 -3.81 0.62 2.05
CA ILE A 145 -3.27 1.83 2.67
C ILE A 145 -3.10 2.92 1.62
N MET A 146 -3.01 4.16 2.07
CA MET A 146 -2.72 5.31 1.24
C MET A 146 -1.59 6.14 1.84
N PHE A 147 -0.72 6.64 0.97
CA PHE A 147 0.24 7.69 1.30
C PHE A 147 -0.34 9.03 0.83
N VAL A 148 -0.67 9.88 1.78
CA VAL A 148 -1.30 11.18 1.52
C VAL A 148 -0.30 12.28 1.89
N PRO A 149 0.04 13.20 0.98
CA PRO A 149 0.90 14.32 1.31
C PRO A 149 0.33 15.12 2.49
N ILE A 150 1.16 15.43 3.49
CA ILE A 150 0.81 16.32 4.60
C ILE A 150 1.91 17.36 4.75
N ASN A 151 1.55 18.63 4.58
CA ASN A 151 2.49 19.76 4.53
C ASN A 151 3.63 19.60 3.50
N PHE A 152 3.56 18.63 2.58
CA PHE A 152 4.61 18.35 1.61
C PHE A 152 4.74 19.47 0.57
N HIS A 153 3.61 19.94 0.06
CA HIS A 153 3.53 21.07 -0.86
C HIS A 153 3.04 22.32 -0.11
N ASP A 154 3.25 23.48 -0.72
CA ASP A 154 2.76 24.76 -0.19
C ASP A 154 1.25 24.95 -0.39
N ARG A 155 0.66 24.18 -1.33
CA ARG A 155 -0.77 24.13 -1.69
C ARG A 155 -1.12 22.81 -2.37
N ASP A 156 -2.41 22.57 -2.60
CA ASP A 156 -2.88 21.41 -3.35
C ASP A 156 -2.30 21.37 -4.79
N PRO A 157 -1.50 20.35 -5.15
CA PRO A 157 -0.92 20.21 -6.48
C PRO A 157 -1.95 19.83 -7.56
N SER A 158 -3.15 19.36 -7.17
CA SER A 158 -4.20 19.00 -8.14
C SER A 158 -4.70 20.21 -8.94
N ARG A 159 -4.52 21.42 -8.39
CA ARG A 159 -4.90 22.69 -9.01
C ARG A 159 -4.19 22.99 -10.34
N ASP A 160 -3.04 22.36 -10.59
CA ASP A 160 -2.31 22.52 -11.84
C ASP A 160 -2.88 21.63 -12.97
N ARG A 161 -3.93 20.83 -12.69
CA ARG A 161 -4.59 19.99 -13.69
C ARG A 161 -5.62 20.78 -14.51
N VAL A 162 -5.61 20.58 -15.83
CA VAL A 162 -6.58 21.18 -16.76
C VAL A 162 -7.99 20.59 -16.65
N GLN A 163 -8.18 19.47 -15.95
CA GLN A 163 -9.46 18.76 -15.83
C GLN A 163 -10.44 19.39 -14.81
N GLY A 164 -10.13 20.57 -14.28
CA GLY A 164 -11.04 21.33 -13.44
C GLY A 164 -12.07 22.12 -14.24
N VAL A 165 -13.18 22.49 -13.61
CA VAL A 165 -14.21 23.37 -14.20
C VAL A 165 -14.62 24.41 -13.18
N THR A 166 -14.74 25.68 -13.59
CA THR A 166 -15.34 26.75 -12.78
C THR A 166 -16.65 27.20 -13.39
N LEU A 167 -17.71 27.17 -12.59
CA LEU A 167 -19.04 27.68 -12.94
C LEU A 167 -19.33 28.95 -12.15
N THR A 168 -19.46 30.08 -12.85
CA THR A 168 -19.86 31.35 -12.26
C THR A 168 -21.35 31.58 -12.53
N MET A 169 -22.16 31.51 -11.48
CA MET A 169 -23.61 31.74 -11.54
C MET A 169 -23.91 33.25 -11.39
N ASN A 170 -24.72 33.81 -12.30
CA ASN A 170 -25.25 35.16 -12.14
C ASN A 170 -26.57 35.09 -11.38
N THR A 171 -26.59 35.58 -10.13
CA THR A 171 -27.78 35.50 -9.25
C THR A 171 -28.73 36.69 -9.39
N LYS A 172 -28.38 37.70 -10.20
CA LYS A 172 -29.17 38.95 -10.33
C LYS A 172 -29.83 39.12 -11.70
N GLU A 173 -29.39 38.39 -12.71
CA GLU A 173 -30.00 38.42 -14.04
C GLU A 173 -30.42 37.02 -14.47
N VAL A 174 -31.73 36.83 -14.68
CA VAL A 174 -32.30 35.60 -15.24
C VAL A 174 -31.88 35.40 -16.72
N VAL A 175 -31.35 36.44 -17.36
CA VAL A 175 -31.21 36.53 -18.83
C VAL A 175 -29.76 36.44 -19.33
N GLY A 176 -28.76 36.47 -18.44
CA GLY A 176 -27.34 36.29 -18.78
C GLY A 176 -26.83 34.99 -18.19
N GLY A 177 -26.90 33.89 -18.96
CA GLY A 177 -26.57 32.54 -18.50
C GLY A 177 -25.21 32.40 -17.78
N SER A 178 -25.07 31.33 -17.00
CA SER A 178 -23.87 31.06 -16.21
C SER A 178 -22.61 30.97 -17.08
N LYS A 179 -21.49 31.53 -16.60
CA LYS A 179 -20.19 31.44 -17.28
C LYS A 179 -19.47 30.17 -16.84
N VAL A 180 -18.96 29.40 -17.82
CA VAL A 180 -18.19 28.16 -17.56
C VAL A 180 -16.76 28.32 -18.08
N GLU A 181 -15.77 27.94 -17.27
CA GLU A 181 -14.35 27.91 -17.62
C GLU A 181 -13.79 26.50 -17.46
N TYR A 182 -13.21 25.96 -18.54
CA TYR A 182 -12.69 24.58 -18.63
C TYR A 182 -11.15 24.48 -18.61
N PHE A 183 -10.43 25.59 -18.45
CA PHE A 183 -8.97 25.63 -18.33
C PHE A 183 -8.19 24.83 -19.40
N GLY A 184 -8.75 24.69 -20.61
CA GLY A 184 -8.15 23.94 -21.72
C GLY A 184 -8.56 22.46 -21.82
N ALA A 185 -9.37 21.93 -20.91
CA ALA A 185 -10.00 20.63 -21.10
C ALA A 185 -10.88 20.63 -22.37
N LYS A 186 -10.75 19.55 -23.15
CA LYS A 186 -11.57 19.31 -24.34
C LYS A 186 -12.59 18.22 -24.01
N TYR A 187 -13.84 18.52 -24.26
CA TYR A 187 -14.92 17.54 -24.24
C TYR A 187 -15.34 17.26 -25.69
N VAL A 188 -15.36 15.99 -26.07
CA VAL A 188 -15.79 15.55 -27.40
C VAL A 188 -17.12 14.82 -27.21
N GLU A 189 -18.19 15.41 -27.72
CA GLU A 189 -19.51 14.78 -27.76
C GLU A 189 -19.52 13.66 -28.80
N ASP A 190 -20.35 12.64 -28.56
CA ASP A 190 -20.63 11.55 -29.50
C ASP A 190 -19.39 10.80 -30.01
N MET A 191 -18.35 10.68 -29.18
CA MET A 191 -17.19 9.85 -29.49
C MET A 191 -17.61 8.38 -29.55
N ASN A 192 -17.61 7.81 -30.76
CA ASN A 192 -17.82 6.38 -30.98
C ASN A 192 -16.49 5.63 -30.81
N ALA A 193 -16.37 4.85 -29.74
CA ALA A 193 -15.26 3.93 -29.54
C ALA A 193 -15.65 2.53 -30.06
N PRO A 194 -14.81 1.87 -30.87
CA PRO A 194 -15.04 0.47 -31.26
C PRO A 194 -15.12 -0.47 -30.05
N LEU A 195 -16.00 -1.47 -30.11
CA LEU A 195 -16.25 -2.38 -28.98
C LEU A 195 -15.01 -3.25 -28.67
N GLU A 196 -14.25 -3.59 -29.70
CA GLU A 196 -12.97 -4.30 -29.60
C GLU A 196 -11.91 -3.55 -28.78
N TRP A 197 -12.09 -2.26 -28.48
CA TRP A 197 -11.21 -1.52 -27.57
C TRP A 197 -11.54 -1.77 -26.09
N LEU A 198 -12.77 -2.21 -25.79
CA LEU A 198 -13.25 -2.51 -24.44
C LEU A 198 -13.18 -4.00 -24.13
N GLU A 199 -13.30 -4.84 -25.16
CA GLU A 199 -13.33 -6.31 -25.04
C GLU A 199 -12.08 -6.92 -25.69
N PRO A 200 -11.03 -7.27 -24.91
CA PRO A 200 -9.85 -7.92 -25.47
C PRO A 200 -10.21 -9.30 -26.03
N ASP A 201 -9.65 -9.66 -27.19
CA ASP A 201 -9.78 -11.01 -27.75
C ASP A 201 -8.97 -12.02 -26.91
N LEU A 202 -9.70 -12.86 -26.17
CA LEU A 202 -9.10 -13.91 -25.33
C LEU A 202 -9.00 -15.27 -26.04
N SER A 203 -9.34 -15.37 -27.32
CA SER A 203 -9.26 -16.65 -28.07
C SER A 203 -7.84 -17.21 -28.16
N GLY A 204 -6.83 -16.33 -28.10
CA GLY A 204 -5.41 -16.69 -28.03
C GLY A 204 -4.86 -16.84 -26.61
N TYR A 205 -5.69 -16.75 -25.56
CA TYR A 205 -5.22 -16.92 -24.19
C TYR A 205 -4.81 -18.37 -23.94
N SER A 206 -3.51 -18.59 -23.77
CA SER A 206 -2.93 -19.84 -23.30
C SER A 206 -2.11 -19.59 -22.05
N THR A 207 -2.14 -20.51 -21.10
CA THR A 207 -1.12 -20.53 -20.05
C THR A 207 0.24 -20.85 -20.69
N PRO A 208 1.35 -20.28 -20.19
CA PRO A 208 2.69 -20.69 -20.62
C PRO A 208 2.82 -22.21 -20.60
N ASP A 209 3.49 -22.78 -21.60
CA ASP A 209 3.75 -24.21 -21.65
C ASP A 209 4.82 -24.59 -20.63
N ASP A 210 4.41 -25.26 -19.55
CA ASP A 210 5.29 -25.73 -18.47
C ASP A 210 6.32 -26.79 -18.94
N SER A 211 6.20 -27.31 -20.18
CA SER A 211 7.15 -28.27 -20.74
C SER A 211 8.52 -27.64 -21.06
N LEU A 212 8.59 -26.31 -21.21
CA LEU A 212 9.84 -25.57 -21.28
C LEU A 212 10.27 -25.18 -19.86
N MET A 213 10.82 -26.15 -19.12
CA MET A 213 11.61 -25.84 -17.92
C MET A 213 12.81 -24.99 -18.32
N ASN A 214 12.66 -23.67 -18.22
CA ASN A 214 13.80 -22.78 -18.22
C ASN A 214 14.60 -23.10 -16.94
N LEU A 215 15.78 -23.72 -17.08
CA LEU A 215 16.66 -24.08 -15.97
C LEU A 215 17.36 -22.85 -15.35
N SER A 216 16.98 -21.63 -15.76
CA SER A 216 17.29 -20.46 -14.95
C SER A 216 16.60 -20.62 -13.59
N TRP A 217 17.38 -20.55 -12.51
CA TRP A 217 17.01 -20.85 -11.11
C TRP A 217 15.68 -20.28 -10.57
N ASN A 218 15.01 -19.36 -11.27
CA ASN A 218 13.72 -18.79 -10.87
C ASN A 218 12.48 -19.58 -11.33
N SER A 219 12.58 -20.44 -12.35
CA SER A 219 11.38 -21.04 -12.99
C SER A 219 10.97 -22.40 -12.42
N THR A 220 11.85 -23.10 -11.69
CA THR A 220 11.56 -24.43 -11.14
C THR A 220 10.71 -24.44 -9.86
N LEU A 221 10.42 -23.28 -9.26
CA LEU A 221 9.72 -23.19 -7.97
C LEU A 221 8.30 -22.60 -8.05
N ALA A 222 7.99 -21.81 -9.09
CA ALA A 222 6.64 -21.33 -9.32
C ALA A 222 5.67 -22.49 -9.64
N SER A 223 6.11 -23.46 -10.46
CA SER A 223 5.28 -24.59 -10.88
C SER A 223 5.00 -25.63 -9.79
N LEU A 224 5.83 -25.70 -8.73
CA LEU A 224 5.59 -26.60 -7.59
C LEU A 224 4.62 -26.01 -6.56
N LEU A 225 4.41 -24.70 -6.55
CA LEU A 225 3.48 -24.01 -5.63
C LEU A 225 2.07 -23.83 -6.24
N GLU A 226 1.94 -23.77 -7.56
CA GLU A 226 0.63 -23.65 -8.23
C GLU A 226 -0.26 -24.89 -8.10
N HIS A 227 0.32 -26.07 -7.81
CA HIS A 227 -0.45 -27.30 -7.57
C HIS A 227 -1.01 -27.44 -6.14
N SER A 228 -0.69 -26.53 -5.23
CA SER A 228 -1.38 -26.40 -3.94
C SER A 228 -2.29 -25.18 -3.96
N VAL A 229 -3.57 -25.39 -4.26
CA VAL A 229 -4.63 -24.41 -4.00
C VAL A 229 -4.53 -24.03 -2.51
N TYR A 230 -4.40 -22.72 -2.23
CA TYR A 230 -4.16 -22.06 -0.94
C TYR A 230 -2.70 -21.77 -0.52
N SER A 231 -2.00 -20.87 -1.24
CA SER A 231 -0.92 -20.08 -0.60
C SER A 231 -0.61 -18.73 -1.32
N SER A 232 -1.60 -18.01 -1.84
CA SER A 232 -1.36 -16.71 -2.50
C SER A 232 -1.27 -15.50 -1.54
N TRP A 233 -0.81 -15.68 -0.30
CA TRP A 233 -0.84 -14.63 0.74
C TRP A 233 0.48 -14.45 1.48
N THR A 234 1.63 -14.46 0.81
CA THR A 234 2.90 -14.04 1.46
C THR A 234 3.83 -13.31 0.49
N GLU A 235 3.38 -12.17 -0.04
CA GLU A 235 4.32 -11.12 -0.45
C GLU A 235 4.08 -9.88 0.42
N SER A 236 4.89 -9.75 1.47
CA SER A 236 5.15 -8.45 2.10
C SER A 236 5.87 -7.60 1.06
N LEU A 237 5.16 -6.63 0.50
CA LEU A 237 5.67 -5.76 -0.55
C LEU A 237 6.65 -4.76 0.08
N VAL A 238 7.93 -5.15 0.21
CA VAL A 238 9.00 -4.22 0.57
C VAL A 238 9.27 -3.31 -0.63
N ARG A 239 8.57 -2.17 -0.69
CA ARG A 239 8.98 -1.06 -1.56
C ARG A 239 9.92 -0.16 -0.77
N THR A 240 11.23 -0.31 -0.99
CA THR A 240 12.20 0.72 -0.65
C THR A 240 11.87 1.95 -1.51
N ILE A 241 11.32 3.00 -0.92
CA ILE A 241 11.16 4.27 -1.62
C ILE A 241 12.37 5.15 -1.28
N ASN A 242 13.42 5.02 -2.10
CA ASN A 242 14.60 5.89 -2.04
C ASN A 242 14.23 7.32 -2.50
N TRP A 243 13.78 8.17 -1.58
CA TRP A 243 13.45 9.58 -1.84
C TRP A 243 14.67 10.52 -1.90
N LEU A 244 15.89 10.01 -1.71
CA LEU A 244 17.08 10.86 -1.55
C LEU A 244 17.98 11.00 -2.79
N SER A 245 17.56 10.53 -3.97
CA SER A 245 18.36 10.72 -5.21
C SER A 245 17.84 11.83 -6.14
N GLN A 246 16.79 12.56 -5.76
CA GLN A 246 16.22 13.66 -6.57
C GLN A 246 15.89 14.93 -5.76
N LEU A 247 16.65 15.21 -4.70
CA LEU A 247 16.65 16.51 -4.02
C LEU A 247 18.06 17.09 -4.01
#